data_AF-A0A0S9R7M8-F1
#
_entry.id   AF-A0A0S9R7M8-F1
#
_cell.length_a   1.000
_cell.length_b   1.000
_cell.length_c   1.000
_cell.angle_alpha   90.00
_cell.angle_beta   90.00
_cell.angle_gamma   90.00
#
_symmetry.space_group_name_H-M   'P 1'
#
loop_
_entity.id
_entity.type
_entity.pdbx_description
1 polymer ?
#
loop_
_entity_poly.entity_id
_entity_poly.type
_entity_poly.pdbx_seq_one_letter_code
_entity_poly.pdbx_strand_id
1 'polypeptide(L)'
;MLRVEATSLEGLAFAQGRATAEVSRERLLEDLAHVESTTSTPWDAFCARSLLARTARRAHERLDDETRAFVDAYAAGVRAGGLDAWRDWTSLGVMAVHHALFGSLGHHLWRRHVARVLGPDAVTTLAQEVPALSGSNAWVVGGRRSADGLPLVGADPHRIVTVPGVYQQVRLVTTDEDVDVVGLTFPGVPGVQHFGHTGTVAWAITNAMADTQQLTDVSAQEPRDVVDGVPVTAHGPLVLEHPDGSGVAVRTVPWLVDDLGLAALLPLLRARSVADVDAALDHWVEPVNDVLVADVEGAVLHRVAGRVPWRAASGEWAGWVVPHRREVGADEHQVTANHRQGEHSAALADELAPPHRARRLEQLIDERPVLDVEQAAALHADTLLLPAEHWQRRLAGLDLAGEPEQVRELRDRIVAWDRRMDADSVDAALFAALRSAVVRRLVEHPALAPLREPSADLWTGPGELFAPWLRPEPRVALALDRWLEPAGVPVPGVDLEEVLRLALREAAPQLSAPTAWGDVHTFTPLGGPALRLGGDEGCVLSTSSVPGVDDRVWRGPVARLVWCLADRSRSRWTVPDDLEVWAAGSTSPMQPDHEEP
;
A
#
# COMPACT_ATOMS: atom_id res chain seq x y z
N MET A 1 3.16 -21.76 7.04
CA MET A 1 3.12 -20.86 8.22
C MET A 1 4.25 -21.25 9.17
N LEU A 2 4.96 -20.28 9.74
CA LEU A 2 5.97 -20.50 10.78
C LEU A 2 5.29 -20.56 12.16
N ARG A 3 5.39 -21.70 12.86
CA ARG A 3 4.89 -21.86 14.23
C ARG A 3 6.04 -21.77 15.22
N VAL A 4 5.93 -20.86 16.18
CA VAL A 4 6.96 -20.61 17.19
C VAL A 4 6.32 -20.67 18.56
N GLU A 5 6.90 -21.49 19.43
CA GLU A 5 6.45 -21.65 20.81
C GLU A 5 7.63 -21.47 21.76
N ALA A 6 7.40 -20.78 22.87
CA ALA A 6 8.38 -20.60 23.94
C ALA A 6 7.68 -20.42 25.29
N THR A 7 8.44 -20.40 26.38
CA THR A 7 7.86 -20.18 27.72
C THR A 7 7.70 -18.69 28.02
N SER A 8 8.67 -17.84 27.67
CA SER A 8 8.62 -16.38 27.85
C SER A 8 8.52 -15.62 26.52
N LEU A 9 8.19 -14.33 26.60
CA LEU A 9 8.16 -13.42 25.44
C LEU A 9 9.55 -13.24 24.80
N GLU A 10 10.62 -13.11 25.59
CA GLU A 10 11.98 -13.03 25.04
C GLU A 10 12.39 -14.35 24.39
N GLY A 11 12.04 -15.48 25.00
CA GLY A 11 12.24 -16.80 24.39
C GLY A 11 11.50 -16.94 23.06
N LEU A 12 10.27 -16.42 22.99
CA LEU A 12 9.45 -16.40 21.78
C LEU A 12 10.09 -15.53 20.70
N ALA A 13 10.48 -14.31 21.03
CA ALA A 13 11.18 -13.40 20.12
C ALA A 13 12.47 -14.02 19.58
N PHE A 14 13.29 -14.61 20.45
CA PHE A 14 14.52 -15.30 20.05
C PHE A 14 14.23 -16.46 19.10
N ALA A 15 13.26 -17.32 19.44
CA ALA A 15 12.90 -18.45 18.59
C ALA A 15 12.33 -17.99 17.25
N GLN A 16 11.53 -16.91 17.23
CA GLN A 16 11.01 -16.29 16.02
C GLN A 16 12.16 -15.77 15.15
N GLY A 17 13.07 -14.97 15.71
CA GLY A 17 14.20 -14.42 14.98
C GLY A 17 15.09 -15.50 14.36
N ARG A 18 15.36 -16.57 15.10
CA ARG A 18 16.14 -17.71 14.59
C ARG A 18 15.43 -18.40 13.44
N ALA A 19 14.16 -18.74 13.61
CA ALA A 19 13.42 -19.46 12.58
C ALA A 19 13.18 -18.59 11.32
N THR A 20 12.95 -17.29 11.48
CA THR A 20 12.88 -16.34 10.35
C THR A 20 14.20 -16.28 9.60
N ALA A 21 15.35 -16.30 10.29
CA ALA A 21 16.66 -16.33 9.65
C ALA A 21 16.94 -17.64 8.89
N GLU A 22 16.33 -18.75 9.31
CA GLU A 22 16.44 -20.04 8.61
C GLU A 22 15.60 -20.05 7.31
N VAL A 23 14.36 -19.54 7.35
CA VAL A 23 13.42 -19.66 6.22
C VAL A 23 13.40 -18.44 5.28
N SER A 24 13.89 -17.28 5.73
CA SER A 24 13.87 -16.01 4.97
C SER A 24 15.25 -15.35 4.89
N ARG A 25 16.32 -16.16 4.90
CA ARG A 25 17.71 -15.69 4.96
C ARG A 25 18.06 -14.63 3.90
N GLU A 26 17.72 -14.90 2.64
CA GLU A 26 18.07 -14.02 1.51
C GLU A 26 17.43 -12.64 1.66
N ARG A 27 16.16 -12.61 2.05
CA ARG A 27 15.42 -11.38 2.34
C ARG A 27 16.04 -10.61 3.51
N LEU A 28 16.39 -11.28 4.60
CA LEU A 28 17.04 -10.61 5.74
C LEU A 28 18.41 -10.03 5.37
N LEU A 29 19.17 -10.70 4.49
CA LEU A 29 20.44 -10.17 3.99
C LEU A 29 20.24 -8.91 3.13
N GLU A 30 19.23 -8.92 2.27
CA GLU A 30 18.85 -7.75 1.46
C GLU A 30 18.41 -6.57 2.35
N ASP A 31 17.50 -6.83 3.29
CA ASP A 31 17.02 -5.82 4.23
C ASP A 31 18.17 -5.26 5.09
N LEU A 32 19.06 -6.12 5.59
CA LEU A 32 20.25 -5.68 6.33
C LEU A 32 21.17 -4.81 5.45
N ALA A 33 21.40 -5.20 4.20
CA ALA A 33 22.25 -4.45 3.30
C ALA A 33 21.71 -3.03 3.05
N HIS A 34 20.38 -2.87 2.96
CA HIS A 34 19.73 -1.56 2.84
C HIS A 34 19.80 -0.75 4.14
N VAL A 35 19.56 -1.38 5.30
CA VAL A 35 19.70 -0.73 6.61
C VAL A 35 21.12 -0.21 6.83
N GLU A 36 22.12 -0.97 6.41
CA GLU A 36 23.54 -0.59 6.49
C GLU A 36 24.02 0.25 5.29
N SER A 37 23.18 0.43 4.27
CA SER A 37 23.48 1.18 3.04
C SER A 37 24.73 0.68 2.30
N THR A 38 24.86 -0.64 2.12
CA THR A 38 26.07 -1.30 1.60
C THR A 38 25.99 -1.75 0.13
N THR A 39 24.82 -1.68 -0.51
CA THR A 39 24.59 -2.08 -1.91
C THR A 39 25.03 -1.02 -2.91
N SER A 40 25.36 0.20 -2.46
CA SER A 40 25.76 1.34 -3.31
C SER A 40 24.71 1.73 -4.37
N THR A 41 23.43 1.47 -4.09
CA THR A 41 22.31 1.85 -4.96
C THR A 41 21.81 3.27 -4.64
N PRO A 42 21.04 3.91 -5.55
CA PRO A 42 20.35 5.18 -5.23
C PRO A 42 19.44 5.08 -4.00
N TRP A 43 18.87 3.89 -3.76
CA TRP A 43 18.05 3.62 -2.57
C TRP A 43 18.86 3.70 -1.27
N ASP A 44 20.05 3.11 -1.23
CA ASP A 44 20.93 3.19 -0.07
C ASP A 44 21.40 4.63 0.18
N ALA A 45 21.75 5.36 -0.89
CA ALA A 45 22.10 6.77 -0.78
C ALA A 45 20.94 7.59 -0.18
N PHE A 46 19.71 7.30 -0.60
CA PHE A 46 18.51 7.91 -0.01
C PHE A 46 18.33 7.52 1.48
N CYS A 47 18.46 6.25 1.83
CA CYS A 47 18.32 5.77 3.21
C CYS A 47 19.36 6.41 4.13
N ALA A 48 20.62 6.48 3.69
CA ALA A 48 21.72 7.12 4.41
C ALA A 48 21.47 8.63 4.59
N ARG A 49 21.12 9.35 3.51
CA ARG A 49 20.83 10.80 3.57
C ARG A 49 19.59 11.12 4.38
N SER A 50 18.61 10.22 4.44
CA SER A 50 17.43 10.34 5.29
C SER A 50 17.70 9.98 6.76
N LEU A 51 18.94 9.56 7.09
CA LEU A 51 19.36 9.20 8.44
C LEU A 51 18.47 8.12 9.08
N LEU A 52 18.00 7.14 8.30
CA LEU A 52 17.10 6.09 8.80
C LEU A 52 17.78 5.21 9.86
N ALA A 53 19.03 4.80 9.63
CA ALA A 53 19.79 4.00 10.60
C ALA A 53 20.08 4.76 11.91
N ARG A 54 20.27 6.09 11.85
CA ARG A 54 20.34 6.92 13.07
C ARG A 54 19.00 6.91 13.81
N THR A 55 17.91 7.13 13.09
CA THR A 55 16.55 7.15 13.66
C THR A 55 16.23 5.82 14.34
N ALA A 56 16.58 4.69 13.70
CA ALA A 56 16.40 3.36 14.29
C ALA A 56 17.21 3.16 15.58
N ARG A 57 18.48 3.57 15.62
CA ARG A 57 19.31 3.51 16.85
C ARG A 57 18.71 4.36 17.98
N ARG A 58 18.29 5.58 17.67
CA ARG A 58 17.67 6.50 18.64
C ARG A 58 16.33 6.00 19.16
N ALA A 59 15.50 5.42 18.29
CA ALA A 59 14.23 4.82 18.67
C ALA A 59 14.45 3.61 19.58
N HIS A 60 15.42 2.76 19.27
CA HIS A 60 15.80 1.62 20.12
C HIS A 60 16.26 2.07 21.51
N GLU A 61 17.10 3.10 21.58
CA GLU A 61 17.57 3.70 22.83
C GLU A 61 16.44 4.26 23.70
N ARG A 62 15.27 4.56 23.12
CA ARG A 62 14.11 5.16 23.81
C ARG A 62 13.03 4.15 24.17
N LEU A 63 13.13 2.90 23.71
CA LEU A 63 12.23 1.84 24.14
C LEU A 63 12.30 1.66 25.65
N ASP A 64 11.17 1.36 26.27
CA ASP A 64 11.12 0.86 27.63
C ASP A 64 11.88 -0.48 27.75
N ASP A 65 12.27 -0.83 28.97
CA ASP A 65 13.16 -1.98 29.22
C ASP A 65 12.57 -3.31 28.72
N GLU A 66 11.24 -3.49 28.83
CA GLU A 66 10.55 -4.72 28.45
C GLU A 66 10.50 -4.85 26.92
N THR A 67 10.03 -3.81 26.23
CA THR A 67 10.00 -3.81 24.75
C THR A 67 11.41 -3.96 24.18
N ARG A 68 12.41 -3.30 24.77
CA ARG A 68 13.80 -3.42 24.33
C ARG A 68 14.31 -4.84 24.47
N ALA A 69 14.09 -5.49 25.61
CA ALA A 69 14.51 -6.87 25.83
C ALA A 69 13.88 -7.83 24.80
N PHE A 70 12.61 -7.62 24.47
CA PHE A 70 11.90 -8.40 23.44
C PHE A 70 12.53 -8.23 22.04
N VAL A 71 12.81 -6.99 21.63
CA VAL A 71 13.46 -6.70 20.34
C VAL A 71 14.89 -7.24 20.30
N ASP A 72 15.66 -7.07 21.37
CA ASP A 72 17.03 -7.56 21.49
C ASP A 72 17.09 -9.09 21.40
N ALA A 73 16.11 -9.78 22.02
CA ALA A 73 16.00 -11.22 21.95
C ALA A 73 15.73 -11.70 20.52
N TYR A 74 14.87 -11.02 19.77
CA TYR A 74 14.66 -11.31 18.34
C TYR A 74 15.96 -11.15 17.54
N ALA A 75 16.67 -10.04 17.73
CA ALA A 75 17.95 -9.78 17.08
C ALA A 75 19.00 -10.86 17.43
N ALA A 76 19.05 -11.30 18.68
CA ALA A 76 19.89 -12.41 19.12
C ALA A 76 19.51 -13.74 18.45
N GLY A 77 18.21 -13.98 18.25
CA GLY A 77 17.68 -15.11 17.48
C GLY A 77 18.16 -15.10 16.03
N VAL A 78 18.05 -13.94 15.35
CA VAL A 78 18.52 -13.77 13.97
C VAL A 78 20.02 -14.04 13.85
N ARG A 79 20.83 -13.53 14.80
CA ARG A 79 22.27 -13.86 14.86
C ARG A 79 22.51 -15.35 15.05
N ALA A 80 21.75 -16.00 15.94
CA ALA A 80 21.85 -17.45 16.15
C ALA A 80 21.44 -18.27 14.91
N GLY A 81 20.60 -17.71 14.03
CA GLY A 81 20.30 -18.23 12.69
C GLY A 81 21.41 -17.99 11.64
N GLY A 82 22.57 -17.48 12.06
CA GLY A 82 23.77 -17.32 11.22
C GLY A 82 23.87 -15.99 10.48
N LEU A 83 23.22 -14.93 10.99
CA LEU A 83 23.33 -13.56 10.48
C LEU A 83 24.05 -12.66 11.51
N ASP A 84 25.34 -12.90 11.72
CA ASP A 84 26.15 -12.28 12.78
C ASP A 84 26.20 -10.74 12.75
N ALA A 85 26.01 -10.15 11.58
CA ALA A 85 26.01 -8.70 11.40
C ALA A 85 24.75 -8.01 11.96
N TRP A 86 23.67 -8.76 12.23
CA TRP A 86 22.41 -8.22 12.75
C TRP A 86 22.58 -7.59 14.13
N ARG A 87 22.26 -6.30 14.26
CA ARG A 87 22.36 -5.54 15.51
C ARG A 87 21.01 -5.47 16.22
N ASP A 88 21.05 -5.10 17.50
CA ASP A 88 19.86 -5.05 18.35
C ASP A 88 18.81 -4.05 17.83
N TRP A 89 19.25 -2.95 17.22
CA TRP A 89 18.38 -1.96 16.59
C TRP A 89 17.99 -2.29 15.13
N THR A 90 18.55 -3.33 14.51
CA THR A 90 18.37 -3.59 13.07
C THR A 90 16.90 -3.82 12.71
N SER A 91 16.10 -4.45 13.55
CA SER A 91 14.65 -4.63 13.33
C SER A 91 13.91 -3.30 13.17
N LEU A 92 14.31 -2.26 13.92
CA LEU A 92 13.79 -0.91 13.76
C LEU A 92 14.24 -0.29 12.44
N GLY A 93 15.48 -0.57 12.02
CA GLY A 93 15.99 -0.18 10.71
C GLY A 93 15.19 -0.78 9.57
N VAL A 94 14.90 -2.08 9.63
CA VAL A 94 14.04 -2.78 8.65
C VAL A 94 12.67 -2.11 8.58
N MET A 95 12.05 -1.87 9.74
CA MET A 95 10.76 -1.17 9.81
C MET A 95 10.82 0.22 9.17
N ALA A 96 11.87 1.00 9.43
CA ALA A 96 12.04 2.33 8.86
C ALA A 96 12.25 2.29 7.33
N VAL A 97 13.09 1.38 6.83
CA VAL A 97 13.39 1.23 5.39
C VAL A 97 12.13 0.81 4.61
N HIS A 98 11.39 -0.20 5.10
CA HIS A 98 10.16 -0.68 4.46
C HIS A 98 9.06 0.38 4.34
N HIS A 99 9.11 1.41 5.18
CA HIS A 99 8.09 2.46 5.23
C HIS A 99 8.59 3.85 4.82
N ALA A 100 9.87 4.00 4.47
CA ALA A 100 10.43 5.33 4.15
C ALA A 100 9.74 6.02 2.96
N LEU A 101 9.20 5.23 2.03
CA LEU A 101 8.44 5.71 0.87
C LEU A 101 6.92 5.50 0.99
N PHE A 102 6.42 5.18 2.20
CA PHE A 102 4.99 5.15 2.50
C PHE A 102 4.44 6.55 2.79
N GLY A 103 5.32 7.51 3.06
CA GLY A 103 5.00 8.93 3.15
C GLY A 103 4.85 9.60 1.78
N SER A 104 4.72 10.92 1.82
CA SER A 104 4.30 11.77 0.70
C SER A 104 5.44 12.32 -0.17
N LEU A 105 6.71 12.00 0.09
CA LEU A 105 7.87 12.62 -0.58
C LEU A 105 7.79 12.54 -2.11
N GLY A 106 7.63 11.35 -2.68
CA GLY A 106 7.53 11.20 -4.14
C GLY A 106 6.33 11.95 -4.74
N HIS A 107 5.26 12.09 -3.96
CA HIS A 107 4.09 12.86 -4.33
C HIS A 107 4.36 14.38 -4.31
N HIS A 108 5.03 14.90 -3.28
CA HIS A 108 5.46 16.31 -3.24
C HIS A 108 6.41 16.67 -4.38
N LEU A 109 7.33 15.77 -4.74
CA LEU A 109 8.21 15.96 -5.91
C LEU A 109 7.42 16.06 -7.22
N TRP A 110 6.38 15.24 -7.39
CA TRP A 110 5.47 15.35 -8.53
C TRP A 110 4.75 16.70 -8.58
N ARG A 111 4.17 17.16 -7.46
CA ARG A 111 3.48 18.46 -7.40
C ARG A 111 4.41 19.62 -7.76
N ARG A 112 5.64 19.62 -7.24
CA ARG A 112 6.67 20.62 -7.56
C ARG A 112 6.99 20.62 -9.06
N HIS A 113 7.15 19.43 -9.63
CA HIS A 113 7.40 19.29 -11.06
C HIS A 113 6.24 19.80 -11.92
N VAL A 114 4.99 19.41 -11.60
CA VAL A 114 3.78 19.90 -12.30
C VAL A 114 3.67 21.43 -12.19
N ALA A 115 3.82 21.98 -10.99
CA ALA A 115 3.76 23.42 -10.77
C ALA A 115 4.80 24.18 -11.59
N ARG A 116 6.01 23.62 -11.73
CA ARG A 116 7.11 24.20 -12.52
C ARG A 116 6.80 24.20 -14.02
N VAL A 117 6.32 23.08 -14.57
CA VAL A 117 6.21 22.89 -16.04
C VAL A 117 4.85 23.24 -16.62
N LEU A 118 3.78 23.12 -15.83
CA LEU A 118 2.40 23.41 -16.26
C LEU A 118 1.74 24.56 -15.49
N GLY A 119 2.37 25.03 -14.40
CA GLY A 119 1.83 26.06 -13.52
C GLY A 119 1.01 25.49 -12.34
N PRO A 120 0.77 26.30 -11.29
CA PRO A 120 0.15 25.86 -10.04
C PRO A 120 -1.29 25.34 -10.21
N ASP A 121 -2.06 25.90 -11.16
CA ASP A 121 -3.45 25.49 -11.39
C ASP A 121 -3.57 24.05 -11.93
N ALA A 122 -2.51 23.54 -12.57
CA ALA A 122 -2.48 22.16 -13.08
C ALA A 122 -2.27 21.11 -11.97
N VAL A 123 -1.74 21.52 -10.80
CA VAL A 123 -1.45 20.60 -9.69
C VAL A 123 -2.72 19.90 -9.24
N THR A 124 -3.80 20.62 -8.99
CA THR A 124 -5.08 20.02 -8.57
C THR A 124 -5.70 19.11 -9.65
N THR A 125 -5.45 19.43 -10.92
CA THR A 125 -5.96 18.64 -12.07
C THR A 125 -5.22 17.30 -12.24
N LEU A 126 -4.01 17.18 -11.68
CA LEU A 126 -3.18 15.97 -11.68
C LEU A 126 -2.91 15.40 -10.27
N ALA A 127 -3.54 15.99 -9.25
CA ALA A 127 -3.57 15.51 -7.86
C ALA A 127 -4.42 14.24 -7.80
N GLN A 128 -3.95 13.19 -7.13
CA GLN A 128 -3.63 11.90 -7.74
C GLN A 128 -2.47 11.26 -6.97
N GLU A 129 -2.71 10.71 -5.77
CA GLU A 129 -1.77 9.77 -5.20
C GLU A 129 -1.72 8.52 -6.09
N VAL A 130 -0.55 8.30 -6.71
CA VAL A 130 -0.29 7.03 -7.38
C VAL A 130 -0.06 6.01 -6.28
N PRO A 131 -0.69 4.84 -6.33
CA PRO A 131 -0.26 3.75 -5.48
C PRO A 131 1.09 3.24 -6.02
N ALA A 132 2.16 3.95 -5.67
CA ALA A 132 3.49 3.72 -6.21
C ALA A 132 4.21 2.59 -5.45
N LEU A 133 3.96 2.43 -4.16
CA LEU A 133 4.51 1.33 -3.35
C LEU A 133 3.51 0.72 -2.37
N SER A 134 2.35 1.34 -2.18
CA SER A 134 1.36 0.89 -1.22
C SER A 134 -0.06 1.20 -1.65
N GLY A 135 -0.96 0.29 -1.30
CA GLY A 135 -2.41 0.37 -1.35
C GLY A 135 -2.95 -0.79 -0.50
N SER A 136 -4.22 -0.83 -0.15
CA SER A 136 -4.83 -1.96 0.58
C SER A 136 -6.35 -1.87 0.50
N ASN A 137 -7.07 -2.99 0.60
CA ASN A 137 -8.42 -2.96 1.16
C ASN A 137 -8.43 -3.56 2.57
N ALA A 138 -9.32 -3.04 3.41
CA ALA A 138 -9.82 -3.72 4.59
C ALA A 138 -11.31 -3.44 4.78
N TRP A 139 -12.00 -4.36 5.43
CA TRP A 139 -13.40 -4.22 5.76
C TRP A 139 -13.73 -4.99 7.04
N VAL A 140 -14.77 -4.56 7.74
CA VAL A 140 -15.32 -5.26 8.90
C VAL A 140 -16.84 -5.23 8.83
N VAL A 141 -17.48 -6.32 9.23
CA VAL A 141 -18.94 -6.38 9.42
C VAL A 141 -19.26 -6.69 10.87
N GLY A 142 -20.25 -6.00 11.43
CA GLY A 142 -20.74 -6.27 12.79
C GLY A 142 -21.38 -7.65 12.92
N GLY A 143 -21.51 -8.16 14.15
CA GLY A 143 -21.98 -9.52 14.41
C GLY A 143 -23.38 -9.85 13.84
N ARG A 144 -24.29 -8.88 13.73
CA ARG A 144 -25.63 -9.10 13.13
C ARG A 144 -25.61 -9.18 11.61
N ARG A 145 -24.48 -8.84 10.99
CA ARG A 145 -24.22 -9.00 9.55
C ARG A 145 -23.36 -10.22 9.23
N SER A 146 -23.07 -11.06 10.23
CA SER A 146 -22.29 -12.29 10.10
C SER A 146 -23.16 -13.50 10.35
N ALA A 147 -22.98 -14.57 9.56
CA ALA A 147 -23.73 -15.81 9.70
C ALA A 147 -23.53 -16.48 11.08
N ASP A 148 -22.38 -16.24 11.71
CA ASP A 148 -21.98 -16.82 12.98
C ASP A 148 -22.31 -15.93 14.20
N GLY A 149 -22.90 -14.75 13.98
CA GLY A 149 -23.30 -13.83 15.05
C GLY A 149 -22.15 -13.01 15.67
N LEU A 150 -20.90 -13.24 15.25
CA LEU A 150 -19.73 -12.47 15.64
C LEU A 150 -19.05 -11.80 14.43
N PRO A 151 -18.32 -10.69 14.63
CA PRO A 151 -17.73 -9.93 13.54
C PRO A 151 -16.81 -10.74 12.62
N LEU A 152 -16.69 -10.30 11.36
CA LEU A 152 -15.66 -10.74 10.42
C LEU A 152 -14.79 -9.55 10.04
N VAL A 153 -13.48 -9.72 10.01
CA VAL A 153 -12.52 -8.70 9.56
C VAL A 153 -11.77 -9.23 8.34
N GLY A 154 -11.81 -8.53 7.21
CA GLY A 154 -11.09 -8.92 5.99
C GLY A 154 -10.11 -7.85 5.53
N ALA A 155 -9.01 -8.27 4.91
CA ALA A 155 -8.04 -7.34 4.30
C ALA A 155 -7.20 -8.00 3.21
N ASP A 156 -6.68 -7.16 2.32
CA ASP A 156 -5.70 -7.53 1.30
C ASP A 156 -4.75 -6.35 1.01
N PRO A 157 -3.58 -6.27 1.68
CA PRO A 157 -2.61 -5.21 1.41
C PRO A 157 -2.01 -5.35 0.01
N HIS A 158 -1.92 -4.24 -0.74
CA HIS A 158 -1.34 -4.16 -2.08
C HIS A 158 0.06 -3.53 -2.05
N ARG A 159 1.07 -4.28 -2.50
CA ARG A 159 2.46 -3.83 -2.59
C ARG A 159 3.11 -4.40 -3.85
N ILE A 160 4.38 -4.07 -4.09
CA ILE A 160 5.18 -4.75 -5.10
C ILE A 160 5.11 -6.26 -4.82
N VAL A 161 4.74 -7.04 -5.84
CA VAL A 161 4.62 -8.49 -5.69
C VAL A 161 6.01 -9.11 -5.77
N THR A 162 6.40 -9.80 -4.70
CA THR A 162 7.62 -10.61 -4.64
C THR A 162 7.26 -12.04 -4.27
N VAL A 163 8.10 -12.99 -4.68
CA VAL A 163 8.00 -14.39 -4.27
C VAL A 163 9.39 -14.83 -3.82
N PRO A 164 9.61 -15.12 -2.52
CA PRO A 164 8.63 -15.10 -1.43
C PRO A 164 8.00 -13.72 -1.15
N GLY A 165 6.79 -13.74 -0.60
CA GLY A 165 6.02 -12.54 -0.26
C GLY A 165 6.68 -11.64 0.80
N VAL A 166 6.23 -10.38 0.88
CA VAL A 166 6.76 -9.42 1.87
C VAL A 166 6.36 -9.75 3.31
N TYR A 167 5.28 -10.52 3.48
CA TYR A 167 4.77 -10.98 4.76
C TYR A 167 5.07 -12.45 4.98
N GLN A 168 5.49 -12.79 6.20
CA GLN A 168 5.56 -14.15 6.69
C GLN A 168 4.32 -14.46 7.53
N GLN A 169 3.67 -15.58 7.23
CA GLN A 169 2.58 -16.12 8.06
C GLN A 169 3.18 -16.76 9.33
N VAL A 170 2.76 -16.31 10.50
CA VAL A 170 3.26 -16.79 11.80
C VAL A 170 2.14 -17.21 12.73
N ARG A 171 2.45 -18.16 13.63
CA ARG A 171 1.75 -18.38 14.90
C ARG A 171 2.77 -18.29 16.03
N LEU A 172 2.53 -17.39 16.97
CA LEU A 172 3.42 -17.10 18.09
C LEU A 172 2.72 -17.46 19.40
N VAL A 173 3.29 -18.41 20.14
CA VAL A 173 2.69 -18.95 21.37
C VAL A 173 3.64 -18.80 22.56
N THR A 174 3.15 -18.26 23.68
CA THR A 174 3.85 -18.34 24.97
C THR A 174 2.98 -18.95 26.05
N THR A 175 3.57 -19.82 26.87
CA THR A 175 2.85 -20.45 27.98
C THR A 175 2.73 -19.58 29.22
N ASP A 176 3.70 -18.70 29.49
CA ASP A 176 3.75 -17.97 30.76
C ASP A 176 2.81 -16.75 30.78
N GLU A 177 2.47 -16.22 29.61
CA GLU A 177 1.59 -15.04 29.45
C GLU A 177 0.30 -15.34 28.65
N ASP A 178 0.01 -16.61 28.40
CA ASP A 178 -1.18 -17.07 27.65
C ASP A 178 -1.31 -16.43 26.25
N VAL A 179 -0.19 -16.07 25.62
CA VAL A 179 -0.16 -15.48 24.27
C VAL A 179 -0.32 -16.60 23.24
N ASP A 180 -1.29 -16.46 22.34
CA ASP A 180 -1.44 -17.29 21.14
C ASP A 180 -1.98 -16.43 19.99
N VAL A 181 -1.07 -15.93 19.15
CA VAL A 181 -1.42 -15.02 18.06
C VAL A 181 -1.04 -15.62 16.72
N VAL A 182 -2.01 -15.67 15.82
CA VAL A 182 -1.77 -15.93 14.38
C VAL A 182 -1.80 -14.62 13.62
N GLY A 183 -0.97 -14.48 12.59
CA GLY A 183 -0.95 -13.25 11.81
C GLY A 183 0.16 -13.15 10.79
N LEU A 184 0.35 -11.94 10.29
CA LEU A 184 1.37 -11.58 9.31
C LEU A 184 2.43 -10.68 9.95
N THR A 185 3.70 -10.98 9.71
CA THR A 185 4.83 -10.14 10.13
C THR A 185 5.76 -9.84 8.96
N PHE A 186 6.47 -8.72 9.01
CA PHE A 186 7.64 -8.53 8.16
C PHE A 186 8.78 -9.41 8.64
N PRO A 187 9.42 -10.20 7.76
CA PRO A 187 10.69 -10.81 8.09
C PRO A 187 11.67 -9.76 8.62
N GLY A 188 12.25 -9.99 9.80
CA GLY A 188 13.18 -9.06 10.43
C GLY A 188 12.56 -8.20 11.53
N VAL A 189 11.25 -8.24 11.73
CA VAL A 189 10.55 -7.51 12.80
C VAL A 189 9.81 -8.50 13.73
N PRO A 190 9.98 -8.42 15.06
CA PRO A 190 9.31 -9.34 15.98
C PRO A 190 7.80 -9.09 16.11
N GLY A 191 7.07 -10.11 16.54
CA GLY A 191 5.64 -10.04 16.81
C GLY A 191 4.76 -10.02 15.54
N VAL A 192 3.59 -9.38 15.66
CA VAL A 192 2.56 -9.26 14.61
C VAL A 192 2.06 -7.81 14.58
N GLN A 193 2.44 -7.03 13.58
CA GLN A 193 2.25 -5.57 13.62
C GLN A 193 0.93 -5.13 12.96
N HIS A 194 0.59 -5.72 11.82
CA HIS A 194 -0.43 -5.17 10.93
C HIS A 194 -1.70 -6.01 10.82
N PHE A 195 -1.59 -7.34 10.96
CA PHE A 195 -2.71 -8.25 10.79
C PHE A 195 -2.60 -9.40 11.78
N GLY A 196 -3.46 -9.42 12.79
CA GLY A 196 -3.38 -10.41 13.87
C GLY A 196 -4.74 -10.89 14.34
N HIS A 197 -4.75 -12.09 14.91
CA HIS A 197 -5.89 -12.72 15.57
C HIS A 197 -5.40 -13.48 16.81
N THR A 198 -5.79 -13.02 18.01
CA THR A 198 -5.34 -13.60 19.30
C THR A 198 -6.26 -14.71 19.82
N GLY A 199 -7.39 -14.93 19.14
CA GLY A 199 -8.44 -15.86 19.54
C GLY A 199 -9.66 -15.12 20.07
N THR A 200 -9.46 -13.99 20.74
CA THR A 200 -10.53 -13.16 21.28
C THR A 200 -10.65 -11.79 20.60
N VAL A 201 -9.57 -11.29 19.98
CA VAL A 201 -9.59 -10.04 19.18
C VAL A 201 -8.80 -10.24 17.89
N ALA A 202 -9.22 -9.56 16.83
CA ALA A 202 -8.52 -9.53 15.56
C ALA A 202 -8.49 -8.12 14.96
N TRP A 203 -7.43 -7.81 14.21
CA TRP A 203 -7.27 -6.53 13.52
C TRP A 203 -6.67 -6.67 12.13
N ALA A 204 -6.97 -5.67 11.32
CA ALA A 204 -6.36 -5.48 10.01
C ALA A 204 -6.19 -3.99 9.72
N ILE A 205 -5.23 -3.67 8.85
CA ILE A 205 -4.89 -2.29 8.50
C ILE A 205 -4.97 -2.02 7.00
N THR A 206 -5.22 -0.76 6.66
CA THR A 206 -4.83 -0.15 5.39
C THR A 206 -3.90 1.03 5.64
N ASN A 207 -3.06 1.41 4.66
CA ASN A 207 -2.31 2.66 4.76
C ASN A 207 -3.30 3.85 4.76
N ALA A 208 -3.18 4.74 5.74
CA ALA A 208 -4.01 5.95 5.83
C ALA A 208 -3.58 7.05 4.84
N MET A 209 -2.46 6.86 4.14
CA MET A 209 -1.85 7.78 3.18
C MET A 209 -1.54 9.16 3.78
N ALA A 210 -1.25 9.20 5.08
CA ALA A 210 -1.06 10.47 5.78
C ALA A 210 0.23 11.18 5.34
N ASP A 211 0.17 12.50 5.25
CA ASP A 211 1.31 13.35 4.95
C ASP A 211 2.16 13.60 6.21
N THR A 212 3.08 12.68 6.49
CA THR A 212 3.99 12.69 7.65
C THR A 212 5.34 13.36 7.38
N GLN A 213 5.54 13.92 6.19
CA GLN A 213 6.84 14.41 5.73
C GLN A 213 6.78 15.90 5.39
N GLN A 214 7.77 16.67 5.81
CA GLN A 214 7.91 18.08 5.45
C GLN A 214 9.15 18.28 4.59
N LEU A 215 8.94 18.86 3.41
CA LEU A 215 10.00 19.27 2.50
C LEU A 215 10.20 20.78 2.63
N THR A 216 11.45 21.21 2.78
CA THR A 216 11.83 22.62 2.79
C THR A 216 13.00 22.84 1.85
N ASP A 217 12.85 23.78 0.92
CA ASP A 217 13.96 24.26 0.08
C ASP A 217 14.96 25.02 0.96
N VAL A 218 16.24 24.66 0.88
CA VAL A 218 17.32 25.27 1.65
C VAL A 218 18.39 25.85 0.72
N SER A 219 18.94 26.98 1.12
CA SER A 219 20.01 27.65 0.35
C SER A 219 21.39 27.15 0.77
N ALA A 220 22.40 27.35 -0.09
CA ALA A 220 23.78 26.95 0.20
C ALA A 220 24.40 27.67 1.43
N GLN A 221 23.84 28.83 1.81
CA GLN A 221 24.29 29.66 2.93
C GLN A 221 23.59 29.32 4.25
N GLU A 222 22.59 28.45 4.22
CA GLU A 222 21.82 28.13 5.42
C GLU A 222 22.69 27.40 6.46
N PRO A 223 22.57 27.75 7.76
CA PRO A 223 23.31 27.05 8.82
C PRO A 223 22.98 25.56 8.86
N ARG A 224 24.03 24.74 8.94
CA ARG A 224 23.93 23.28 8.93
C ARG A 224 24.97 22.64 9.83
N ASP A 225 24.53 21.60 10.54
CA ASP A 225 25.39 20.66 11.25
C ASP A 225 25.68 19.46 10.35
N VAL A 226 26.61 18.59 10.77
CA VAL A 226 26.88 17.31 10.11
C VAL A 226 26.59 16.18 11.09
N VAL A 227 25.70 15.28 10.69
CA VAL A 227 25.29 14.12 11.47
C VAL A 227 25.50 12.88 10.64
N ASP A 228 26.32 11.94 11.11
CA ASP A 228 26.69 10.71 10.37
C ASP A 228 27.12 11.00 8.91
N GLY A 229 27.82 12.12 8.69
CA GLY A 229 28.29 12.55 7.37
C GLY A 229 27.24 13.26 6.50
N VAL A 230 26.02 13.44 6.98
CA VAL A 230 24.92 14.12 6.26
C VAL A 230 24.73 15.53 6.80
N PRO A 231 24.64 16.56 5.94
CA PRO A 231 24.25 17.91 6.36
C PRO A 231 22.82 17.94 6.91
N VAL A 232 22.62 18.56 8.07
CA VAL A 232 21.31 18.71 8.73
C VAL A 232 21.06 20.18 9.04
N THR A 233 19.91 20.71 8.64
CA THR A 233 19.46 22.07 8.98
C THR A 233 18.42 22.03 10.08
N ALA A 234 17.89 23.20 10.49
CA ALA A 234 16.74 23.29 11.38
C ALA A 234 15.48 22.60 10.82
N HIS A 235 15.44 22.37 9.50
CA HIS A 235 14.34 21.73 8.78
C HIS A 235 14.54 20.23 8.57
N GLY A 236 15.61 19.63 9.10
CA GLY A 236 15.90 18.19 8.96
C GLY A 236 17.13 17.88 8.10
N PRO A 237 17.41 16.59 7.84
CA PRO A 237 18.49 16.19 6.95
C PRO A 237 18.28 16.74 5.53
N LEU A 238 19.35 17.22 4.93
CA LEU A 238 19.38 17.59 3.52
C LEU A 238 19.36 16.32 2.68
N VAL A 239 18.22 15.94 2.11
CA VAL A 239 18.06 14.68 1.39
C VAL A 239 18.38 14.83 -0.10
N LEU A 240 17.91 15.91 -0.74
CA LEU A 240 18.10 16.18 -2.17
C LEU A 240 19.04 17.39 -2.36
N GLU A 241 20.35 17.18 -2.21
CA GLU A 241 21.36 18.26 -2.31
C GLU A 241 21.84 18.50 -3.74
N HIS A 242 21.81 19.74 -4.19
CA HIS A 242 22.32 20.16 -5.50
C HIS A 242 23.84 20.45 -5.45
N PRO A 243 24.53 20.42 -6.61
CA PRO A 243 25.99 20.68 -6.68
C PRO A 243 26.43 22.06 -6.16
N ASP A 244 25.54 23.05 -6.15
CA ASP A 244 25.81 24.39 -5.63
C ASP A 244 25.66 24.49 -4.10
N GLY A 245 25.27 23.39 -3.44
CA GLY A 245 25.07 23.29 -2.00
C GLY A 245 23.69 23.69 -1.51
N SER A 246 22.78 24.11 -2.40
CA SER A 246 21.33 24.22 -2.10
C SER A 246 20.66 22.84 -2.14
N GLY A 247 19.39 22.73 -1.77
CA GLY A 247 18.67 21.46 -1.88
C GLY A 247 17.35 21.41 -1.13
N VAL A 248 16.87 20.19 -0.87
CA VAL A 248 15.63 19.95 -0.10
C VAL A 248 15.94 19.21 1.19
N ALA A 249 15.67 19.87 2.32
CA ALA A 249 15.64 19.24 3.63
C ALA A 249 14.33 18.49 3.82
N VAL A 250 14.39 17.26 4.35
CA VAL A 250 13.21 16.43 4.60
C VAL A 250 13.14 16.09 6.07
N ARG A 251 12.07 16.52 6.73
CA ARG A 251 11.76 16.16 8.11
C ARG A 251 10.63 15.13 8.14
N THR A 252 10.87 14.03 8.84
CA THR A 252 9.87 12.98 9.08
C THR A 252 9.48 12.95 10.56
N VAL A 253 8.34 12.35 10.87
CA VAL A 253 7.87 12.23 12.26
C VAL A 253 8.82 11.36 13.10
N PRO A 254 9.25 10.15 12.70
CA PRO A 254 10.18 9.34 13.47
C PRO A 254 11.52 10.01 13.74
N TRP A 255 12.03 10.78 12.77
CA TRP A 255 13.24 11.57 12.97
C TRP A 255 13.04 12.65 14.04
N LEU A 256 11.87 13.29 14.09
CA LEU A 256 11.58 14.37 15.04
C LEU A 256 11.39 13.85 16.47
N VAL A 257 10.72 12.70 16.63
CA VAL A 257 10.35 12.17 17.96
C VAL A 257 11.28 11.06 18.47
N ASP A 258 12.23 10.63 17.64
CA ASP A 258 13.10 9.48 17.88
C ASP A 258 12.28 8.23 18.27
N ASP A 259 11.23 7.91 17.52
CA ASP A 259 10.32 6.80 17.83
C ASP A 259 9.69 6.25 16.53
N LEU A 260 9.61 4.93 16.44
CA LEU A 260 9.00 4.19 15.31
C LEU A 260 7.72 3.45 15.73
N GLY A 261 7.37 3.49 17.02
CA GLY A 261 6.14 2.91 17.55
C GLY A 261 6.22 1.42 17.92
N LEU A 262 7.43 0.86 18.06
CA LEU A 262 7.61 -0.55 18.43
C LEU A 262 7.19 -0.87 19.87
N ALA A 263 6.94 0.13 20.72
CA ALA A 263 6.31 -0.07 22.02
C ALA A 263 4.87 -0.65 21.93
N ALA A 264 4.24 -0.62 20.75
CA ALA A 264 2.95 -1.27 20.52
C ALA A 264 3.04 -2.81 20.42
N LEU A 265 4.22 -3.39 20.15
CA LEU A 265 4.34 -4.80 19.76
C LEU A 265 3.93 -5.77 20.88
N LEU A 266 4.43 -5.57 22.09
CA LEU A 266 4.10 -6.44 23.23
C LEU A 266 2.62 -6.31 23.66
N PRO A 267 2.06 -5.10 23.81
CA PRO A 267 0.63 -4.94 24.05
C PRO A 267 -0.25 -5.61 22.99
N LEU A 268 0.11 -5.56 21.70
CA LEU A 268 -0.64 -6.24 20.64
C LEU A 268 -0.63 -7.78 20.80
N LEU A 269 0.51 -8.37 21.19
CA LEU A 269 0.58 -9.81 21.47
C LEU A 269 -0.29 -10.22 22.67
N ARG A 270 -0.39 -9.33 23.66
CA ARG A 270 -1.18 -9.51 24.88
C ARG A 270 -2.66 -9.16 24.71
N ALA A 271 -3.06 -8.58 23.59
CA ALA A 271 -4.41 -8.05 23.43
C ALA A 271 -5.49 -9.15 23.49
N ARG A 272 -6.58 -8.88 24.21
CA ARG A 272 -7.73 -9.77 24.32
C ARG A 272 -9.04 -9.11 23.90
N SER A 273 -9.09 -7.79 23.85
CA SER A 273 -10.28 -7.02 23.46
C SER A 273 -9.93 -5.91 22.46
N VAL A 274 -10.96 -5.31 21.86
CA VAL A 274 -10.82 -4.10 21.03
C VAL A 274 -10.14 -2.96 21.80
N ALA A 275 -10.45 -2.83 23.10
CA ALA A 275 -9.85 -1.79 23.94
C ALA A 275 -8.34 -1.99 24.17
N ASP A 276 -7.88 -3.25 24.25
CA ASP A 276 -6.45 -3.55 24.38
C ASP A 276 -5.68 -3.17 23.10
N VAL A 277 -6.24 -3.50 21.93
CA VAL A 277 -5.66 -3.10 20.65
C VAL A 277 -5.69 -1.58 20.47
N ASP A 278 -6.76 -0.90 20.89
CA ASP A 278 -6.83 0.57 20.90
C ASP A 278 -5.73 1.17 21.80
N ALA A 279 -5.57 0.67 23.02
CA ALA A 279 -4.51 1.14 23.91
C ALA A 279 -3.11 0.86 23.35
N ALA A 280 -2.89 -0.33 22.77
CA ALA A 280 -1.62 -0.70 22.16
C ALA A 280 -1.22 0.25 21.03
N LEU A 281 -2.17 0.60 20.16
CA LEU A 281 -1.94 1.44 18.99
C LEU A 281 -1.75 2.94 19.31
N ASP A 282 -1.92 3.37 20.56
CA ASP A 282 -1.50 4.71 20.99
C ASP A 282 0.01 4.87 21.08
N HIS A 283 0.74 3.76 21.15
CA HIS A 283 2.19 3.74 21.03
C HIS A 283 2.68 3.77 19.58
N TRP A 284 1.79 3.59 18.59
CA TRP A 284 2.18 3.53 17.17
C TRP A 284 2.55 4.91 16.61
N VAL A 285 3.59 4.97 15.77
CA VAL A 285 4.09 6.24 15.19
C VAL A 285 3.95 6.27 13.67
N GLU A 286 4.62 5.37 12.94
CA GLU A 286 4.62 5.34 11.48
C GLU A 286 4.82 3.88 10.98
N PRO A 287 4.23 3.46 9.84
CA PRO A 287 3.31 4.16 8.94
C PRO A 287 1.98 4.51 9.61
N VAL A 288 1.31 5.56 9.14
CA VAL A 288 -0.02 5.90 9.65
C VAL A 288 -1.02 4.94 9.01
N ASN A 289 -1.72 4.20 9.85
CA ASN A 289 -2.60 3.12 9.45
C ASN A 289 -4.04 3.46 9.79
N ASP A 290 -4.94 3.16 8.87
CA ASP A 290 -6.36 3.02 9.15
C ASP A 290 -6.62 1.58 9.59
N VAL A 291 -7.15 1.39 10.79
CA VAL A 291 -7.22 0.11 11.49
C VAL A 291 -8.67 -0.25 11.77
N LEU A 292 -9.04 -1.47 11.40
CA LEU A 292 -10.30 -2.11 11.77
C LEU A 292 -10.00 -3.21 12.79
N VAL A 293 -10.65 -3.14 13.95
CA VAL A 293 -10.49 -4.08 15.06
C VAL A 293 -11.85 -4.64 15.44
N ALA A 294 -11.93 -5.93 15.73
CA ALA A 294 -13.13 -6.55 16.29
C ALA A 294 -12.80 -7.65 17.29
N ASP A 295 -13.68 -7.87 18.27
CA ASP A 295 -13.52 -8.92 19.28
C ASP A 295 -14.74 -9.85 19.41
N VAL A 296 -14.57 -10.89 20.21
CA VAL A 296 -15.58 -11.92 20.50
C VAL A 296 -16.74 -11.43 21.38
N GLU A 297 -16.63 -10.24 21.98
CA GLU A 297 -17.76 -9.58 22.66
C GLU A 297 -18.65 -8.83 21.65
N GLY A 298 -18.20 -8.73 20.40
CA GLY A 298 -18.91 -8.09 19.30
C GLY A 298 -18.60 -6.61 19.16
N ALA A 299 -17.63 -6.08 19.91
CA ALA A 299 -17.16 -4.71 19.73
C ALA A 299 -16.40 -4.60 18.41
N VAL A 300 -16.57 -3.46 17.74
CA VAL A 300 -15.87 -3.14 16.49
C VAL A 300 -15.43 -1.68 16.52
N LEU A 301 -14.16 -1.43 16.21
CA LEU A 301 -13.55 -0.11 16.19
C LEU A 301 -12.90 0.16 14.83
N HIS A 302 -13.23 1.32 14.26
CA HIS A 302 -12.48 1.97 13.20
C HIS A 302 -11.62 3.08 13.82
N ARG A 303 -10.30 3.02 13.65
CA ARG A 303 -9.41 4.06 14.15
C ARG A 303 -8.27 4.36 13.19
N VAL A 304 -7.68 5.54 13.36
CA VAL A 304 -6.37 5.86 12.76
C VAL A 304 -5.29 5.69 13.82
N ALA A 305 -4.22 4.98 13.49
CA ALA A 305 -3.05 4.74 14.33
C ALA A 305 -1.82 5.37 13.70
N GLY A 306 -1.04 6.12 14.47
CA GLY A 306 0.13 6.85 13.99
C GLY A 306 0.07 8.35 14.29
N ARG A 307 1.22 9.01 14.17
CA ARG A 307 1.38 10.43 14.51
C ARG A 307 1.36 11.28 13.25
N VAL A 308 0.33 12.12 13.10
CA VAL A 308 0.17 13.01 11.95
C VAL A 308 0.31 14.47 12.39
N PRO A 309 1.24 15.23 11.80
CA PRO A 309 1.38 16.65 12.10
C PRO A 309 0.23 17.45 11.48
N TRP A 310 -0.36 18.36 12.25
CA TRP A 310 -1.28 19.36 11.69
C TRP A 310 -0.49 20.54 11.11
N ARG A 311 -0.90 21.03 9.94
CA ARG A 311 -0.27 22.14 9.23
C ARG A 311 -1.07 23.44 9.40
N ALA A 312 -0.38 24.51 9.78
CA ALA A 312 -0.95 25.87 9.73
C ALA A 312 -1.16 26.32 8.27
N ALA A 313 -1.85 27.44 8.06
CA ALA A 313 -2.04 28.01 6.72
C ALA A 313 -0.72 28.34 5.99
N SER A 314 0.38 28.51 6.73
CA SER A 314 1.73 28.66 6.17
C SER A 314 2.32 27.37 5.60
N GLY A 315 1.71 26.20 5.85
CA GLY A 315 2.23 24.88 5.52
C GLY A 315 3.14 24.26 6.59
N GLU A 316 3.53 25.02 7.61
CA GLU A 316 4.37 24.55 8.71
C GLU A 316 3.61 23.68 9.71
N TRP A 317 4.31 22.70 10.29
CA TRP A 317 3.78 21.88 11.37
C TRP A 317 3.56 22.72 12.63
N ALA A 318 2.34 22.69 13.15
CA ALA A 318 1.91 23.51 14.29
C ALA A 318 1.25 22.70 15.42
N GLY A 319 1.16 21.38 15.28
CA GLY A 319 0.60 20.48 16.29
C GLY A 319 0.43 19.06 15.76
N TRP A 320 -0.42 18.28 16.43
CA TRP A 320 -0.76 16.92 16.04
C TRP A 320 -2.25 16.82 15.74
N VAL A 321 -2.60 16.07 14.69
CA VAL A 321 -3.98 15.68 14.43
C VAL A 321 -4.46 14.73 15.53
N VAL A 322 -5.68 14.91 16.01
CA VAL A 322 -6.30 13.99 16.96
C VAL A 322 -6.66 12.68 16.24
N PRO A 323 -6.15 11.51 16.67
CA PRO A 323 -6.43 10.26 15.99
C PRO A 323 -7.93 9.93 15.97
N HIS A 324 -8.44 9.56 14.80
CA HIS A 324 -9.83 9.15 14.62
C HIS A 324 -10.12 7.87 15.41
N ARG A 325 -11.31 7.82 16.02
CA ARG A 325 -11.91 6.62 16.61
C ARG A 325 -13.42 6.65 16.36
N ARG A 326 -13.97 5.54 15.90
CA ARG A 326 -15.41 5.35 15.70
C ARG A 326 -15.78 3.91 16.01
N GLU A 327 -16.76 3.74 16.88
CA GLU A 327 -17.45 2.45 17.05
C GLU A 327 -18.31 2.15 15.82
N VAL A 328 -18.23 0.91 15.34
CA VAL A 328 -19.04 0.39 14.23
C VAL A 328 -20.14 -0.48 14.82
N GLY A 329 -21.40 -0.18 14.51
CA GLY A 329 -22.54 -0.88 15.07
C GLY A 329 -22.61 -2.37 14.70
N ALA A 330 -23.30 -3.17 15.51
CA ALA A 330 -23.44 -4.63 15.27
C ALA A 330 -24.17 -4.97 13.95
N ASP A 331 -25.01 -4.07 13.45
CA ASP A 331 -25.73 -4.12 12.17
C ASP A 331 -25.06 -3.25 11.07
N GLU A 332 -23.88 -2.70 11.34
CA GLU A 332 -23.12 -1.86 10.40
C GLU A 332 -21.96 -2.63 9.76
N HIS A 333 -21.30 -1.95 8.83
CA HIS A 333 -20.00 -2.34 8.28
C HIS A 333 -19.13 -1.10 8.10
N GLN A 334 -17.82 -1.29 8.02
CA GLN A 334 -16.85 -0.26 7.65
C GLN A 334 -15.91 -0.81 6.59
N VAL A 335 -15.62 -0.01 5.57
CA VAL A 335 -14.67 -0.32 4.49
C VAL A 335 -13.60 0.76 4.47
N THR A 336 -12.34 0.36 4.34
CA THR A 336 -11.20 1.26 4.18
C THR A 336 -10.41 0.78 2.97
N ALA A 337 -10.08 1.70 2.06
CA ALA A 337 -9.40 1.38 0.81
C ALA A 337 -8.45 2.52 0.39
N ASN A 338 -7.83 3.15 1.38
CA ASN A 338 -7.00 4.36 1.24
C ASN A 338 -7.76 5.58 0.68
N HIS A 339 -9.08 5.51 0.58
CA HIS A 339 -9.92 6.56 0.02
C HIS A 339 -10.31 7.62 1.06
N ARG A 340 -10.82 8.75 0.59
CA ARG A 340 -11.35 9.82 1.44
C ARG A 340 -12.67 9.39 2.11
N GLN A 341 -12.68 9.34 3.45
CA GLN A 341 -13.77 8.88 4.32
C GLN A 341 -14.41 10.00 5.17
N GLY A 342 -14.23 11.25 4.77
CA GLY A 342 -14.75 12.44 5.47
C GLY A 342 -13.66 13.30 6.11
N GLU A 343 -14.05 14.16 7.05
CA GLU A 343 -13.16 15.18 7.65
C GLU A 343 -11.91 14.59 8.31
N HIS A 344 -12.04 13.44 8.97
CA HIS A 344 -10.90 12.81 9.65
C HIS A 344 -9.80 12.41 8.65
N SER A 345 -10.13 11.74 7.55
CA SER A 345 -9.18 11.37 6.50
C SER A 345 -8.67 12.60 5.75
N ALA A 346 -9.51 13.64 5.60
CA ALA A 346 -9.12 14.89 4.96
C ALA A 346 -8.07 15.67 5.75
N ALA A 347 -8.02 15.48 7.08
CA ALA A 347 -6.99 16.05 7.93
C ALA A 347 -5.65 15.31 7.82
N LEU A 348 -5.60 14.12 7.23
CA LEU A 348 -4.39 13.31 7.12
C LEU A 348 -3.56 13.67 5.88
N ALA A 349 -4.23 13.92 4.74
CA ALA A 349 -3.57 14.21 3.47
C ALA A 349 -4.45 14.96 2.47
N ASP A 350 -3.78 15.69 1.57
CA ASP A 350 -4.40 16.38 0.44
C ASP A 350 -4.87 15.39 -0.64
N GLU A 351 -4.17 14.27 -0.79
CA GLU A 351 -4.39 13.29 -1.84
C GLU A 351 -4.54 11.90 -1.23
N LEU A 352 -5.52 11.16 -1.74
CA LEU A 352 -5.93 9.84 -1.26
C LEU A 352 -6.31 9.01 -2.49
N ALA A 353 -6.40 7.69 -2.34
CA ALA A 353 -6.76 6.83 -3.46
C ALA A 353 -8.19 7.12 -3.98
N PRO A 354 -8.44 6.95 -5.28
CA PRO A 354 -9.80 6.98 -5.83
C PRO A 354 -10.73 6.00 -5.11
N PRO A 355 -12.00 6.36 -4.86
CA PRO A 355 -12.90 5.58 -4.00
C PRO A 355 -13.47 4.31 -4.65
N HIS A 356 -13.02 3.93 -5.85
CA HIS A 356 -13.62 2.86 -6.65
C HIS A 356 -13.64 1.51 -5.91
N ARG A 357 -12.51 1.11 -5.30
CA ARG A 357 -12.42 -0.14 -4.55
C ARG A 357 -13.33 -0.17 -3.33
N ALA A 358 -13.35 0.91 -2.55
CA ALA A 358 -14.23 1.03 -1.39
C ALA A 358 -15.70 0.96 -1.76
N ARG A 359 -16.13 1.76 -2.74
CA ARG A 359 -17.51 1.75 -3.23
C ARG A 359 -17.93 0.36 -3.71
N ARG A 360 -17.02 -0.37 -4.36
CA ARG A 360 -17.32 -1.73 -4.83
C ARG A 360 -17.45 -2.72 -3.67
N LEU A 361 -16.57 -2.63 -2.67
CA LEU A 361 -16.68 -3.45 -1.45
C LEU A 361 -17.97 -3.16 -0.68
N GLU A 362 -18.33 -1.89 -0.49
CA GLU A 362 -19.60 -1.48 0.12
C GLU A 362 -20.80 -2.08 -0.63
N GLN A 363 -20.82 -1.97 -1.97
CA GLN A 363 -21.87 -2.59 -2.80
C GLN A 363 -21.98 -4.09 -2.59
N LEU A 364 -20.85 -4.80 -2.63
CA LEU A 364 -20.82 -6.26 -2.47
C LEU A 364 -21.27 -6.70 -1.07
N ILE A 365 -20.92 -5.94 -0.04
CA ILE A 365 -21.31 -6.19 1.34
C ILE A 365 -22.81 -5.88 1.52
N ASP A 366 -23.32 -4.78 0.98
CA ASP A 366 -24.73 -4.39 1.10
C ASP A 366 -25.69 -5.26 0.29
N GLU A 367 -25.24 -5.84 -0.83
CA GLU A 367 -25.98 -6.88 -1.56
C GLU A 367 -26.16 -8.17 -0.73
N ARG A 368 -25.41 -8.34 0.36
CA ARG A 368 -25.43 -9.52 1.25
C ARG A 368 -25.70 -9.08 2.70
N PRO A 369 -26.97 -9.05 3.15
CA PRO A 369 -27.31 -8.62 4.50
C PRO A 369 -26.58 -9.39 5.61
N VAL A 370 -26.29 -10.67 5.37
CA VAL A 370 -25.52 -11.56 6.25
C VAL A 370 -24.44 -12.24 5.41
N LEU A 371 -23.18 -12.16 5.86
CA LEU A 371 -22.01 -12.78 5.25
C LEU A 371 -21.54 -14.01 6.05
N ASP A 372 -21.25 -15.09 5.35
CA ASP A 372 -20.39 -16.14 5.89
C ASP A 372 -18.91 -15.92 5.50
N VAL A 373 -18.01 -16.69 6.10
CA VAL A 373 -16.55 -16.54 5.90
C VAL A 373 -16.10 -16.82 4.46
N GLU A 374 -16.77 -17.71 3.72
CA GLU A 374 -16.41 -18.02 2.32
C GLU A 374 -16.87 -16.90 1.40
N GLN A 375 -18.09 -16.41 1.62
CA GLN A 375 -18.64 -15.26 0.89
C GLN A 375 -17.79 -14.01 1.12
N ALA A 376 -17.33 -13.79 2.35
CA ALA A 376 -16.39 -12.76 2.73
C ALA A 376 -15.04 -12.91 2.00
N ALA A 377 -14.48 -14.12 1.98
CA ALA A 377 -13.22 -14.38 1.29
C ALA A 377 -13.32 -14.12 -0.22
N ALA A 378 -14.46 -14.46 -0.83
CA ALA A 378 -14.72 -14.24 -2.25
C ALA A 378 -14.81 -12.76 -2.65
N LEU A 379 -14.99 -11.82 -1.70
CA LEU A 379 -15.00 -10.38 -1.99
C LEU A 379 -13.68 -9.92 -2.64
N HIS A 380 -12.56 -10.47 -2.18
CA HIS A 380 -11.21 -10.11 -2.64
C HIS A 380 -10.93 -10.50 -4.10
N ALA A 381 -11.79 -11.31 -4.72
CA ALA A 381 -11.66 -11.77 -6.10
C ALA A 381 -12.49 -10.93 -7.10
N ASP A 382 -13.21 -9.89 -6.66
CA ASP A 382 -14.06 -9.11 -7.57
C ASP A 382 -13.23 -8.22 -8.51
N THR A 383 -13.52 -8.36 -9.81
CA THR A 383 -12.81 -7.72 -10.93
C THR A 383 -13.64 -6.62 -11.61
N LEU A 384 -14.72 -6.14 -10.99
CA LEU A 384 -15.55 -5.11 -11.59
C LEU A 384 -14.83 -3.75 -11.53
N LEU A 385 -14.51 -3.18 -12.69
CA LEU A 385 -13.87 -1.89 -12.82
C LEU A 385 -14.91 -0.76 -12.86
N LEU A 386 -15.28 -0.22 -11.69
CA LEU A 386 -16.26 0.87 -11.60
C LEU A 386 -16.01 2.08 -12.52
N PRO A 387 -14.78 2.64 -12.63
CA PRO A 387 -14.57 3.83 -13.47
C PRO A 387 -14.82 3.58 -14.97
N ALA A 388 -14.83 2.32 -15.44
CA ALA A 388 -15.14 1.99 -16.83
C ALA A 388 -16.54 2.45 -17.28
N GLU A 389 -17.46 2.73 -16.35
CA GLU A 389 -18.75 3.35 -16.69
C GLU A 389 -18.58 4.70 -17.40
N HIS A 390 -17.65 5.52 -16.91
CA HIS A 390 -17.41 6.86 -17.45
C HIS A 390 -16.84 6.76 -18.87
N TRP A 391 -15.95 5.78 -19.08
CA TRP A 391 -15.45 5.43 -20.41
C TRP A 391 -16.57 5.04 -21.36
N GLN A 392 -17.43 4.08 -20.97
CA GLN A 392 -18.54 3.62 -21.81
C GLN A 392 -19.50 4.75 -22.18
N ARG A 393 -19.84 5.62 -21.21
CA ARG A 393 -20.72 6.78 -21.48
C ARG A 393 -20.12 7.76 -22.48
N ARG A 394 -18.83 8.10 -22.35
CA ARG A 394 -18.16 9.01 -23.29
C ARG A 394 -18.02 8.38 -24.66
N LEU A 395 -17.63 7.12 -24.75
CA LEU A 395 -17.51 6.36 -26.00
C LEU A 395 -18.85 6.22 -26.74
N ALA A 396 -19.94 5.97 -26.02
CA ALA A 396 -21.28 5.88 -26.59
C ALA A 396 -21.74 7.20 -27.25
N GLY A 397 -21.29 8.34 -26.71
CA GLY A 397 -21.61 9.68 -27.22
C GLY A 397 -20.75 10.16 -28.39
N LEU A 398 -19.64 9.47 -28.74
CA LEU A 398 -18.74 9.90 -29.81
C LEU A 398 -19.41 9.79 -31.19
N ASP A 399 -19.28 10.83 -32.01
CA ASP A 399 -19.59 10.77 -33.43
C ASP A 399 -18.46 10.07 -34.20
N LEU A 400 -18.79 8.90 -34.76
CA LEU A 400 -17.88 8.04 -35.53
C LEU A 400 -18.40 7.77 -36.94
N ALA A 401 -19.29 8.61 -37.48
CA ALA A 401 -19.91 8.39 -38.80
C ALA A 401 -18.88 8.29 -39.94
N GLY A 402 -17.77 9.02 -39.84
CA GLY A 402 -16.68 9.02 -40.83
C GLY A 402 -15.55 8.02 -40.56
N GLU A 403 -15.61 7.24 -39.48
CA GLU A 403 -14.53 6.33 -39.09
C GLU A 403 -14.56 4.99 -39.85
N PRO A 404 -13.47 4.20 -39.87
CA PRO A 404 -13.50 2.82 -40.35
C PRO A 404 -14.46 1.93 -39.54
N GLU A 405 -14.95 0.85 -40.15
CA GLU A 405 -15.87 -0.09 -39.50
C GLU A 405 -15.30 -0.70 -38.21
N GLN A 406 -14.04 -1.12 -38.24
CA GLN A 406 -13.35 -1.69 -37.07
C GLN A 406 -13.28 -0.71 -35.88
N VAL A 407 -13.23 0.60 -36.13
CA VAL A 407 -13.21 1.62 -35.06
C VAL A 407 -14.57 1.70 -34.38
N ARG A 408 -15.65 1.66 -35.15
CA ARG A 408 -17.03 1.60 -34.61
C ARG A 408 -17.28 0.28 -33.89
N GLU A 409 -16.82 -0.83 -34.45
CA GLU A 409 -16.93 -2.16 -33.84
C GLU A 409 -16.22 -2.21 -32.48
N LEU A 410 -14.99 -1.69 -32.39
CA LEU A 410 -14.26 -1.64 -31.11
C LEU A 410 -15.03 -0.79 -30.09
N ARG A 411 -15.53 0.37 -30.51
CA ARG A 411 -16.33 1.25 -29.65
C ARG A 411 -17.57 0.50 -29.14
N ASP A 412 -18.38 -0.07 -30.04
CA ASP A 412 -19.63 -0.76 -29.69
C ASP A 412 -19.37 -1.93 -28.75
N ARG A 413 -18.30 -2.68 -28.97
CA ARG A 413 -17.88 -3.79 -28.12
C ARG A 413 -17.50 -3.34 -26.71
N ILE A 414 -16.69 -2.28 -26.57
CA ILE A 414 -16.33 -1.73 -25.26
C ILE A 414 -17.55 -1.13 -24.53
N VAL A 415 -18.48 -0.51 -25.27
CA VAL A 415 -19.74 0.00 -24.70
C VAL A 415 -20.62 -1.14 -24.17
N ALA A 416 -20.59 -2.32 -24.80
CA ALA A 416 -21.35 -3.50 -24.38
C ALA A 416 -20.67 -4.36 -23.30
N TRP A 417 -19.36 -4.19 -23.09
CA TRP A 417 -18.58 -4.93 -22.09
C TRP A 417 -19.16 -4.80 -20.68
N ASP A 418 -19.10 -5.87 -19.90
CA ASP A 418 -19.63 -5.94 -18.53
C ASP A 418 -18.77 -5.21 -17.48
N ARG A 419 -17.64 -4.64 -17.89
CA ARG A 419 -16.63 -3.95 -17.06
C ARG A 419 -15.84 -4.88 -16.14
N ARG A 420 -15.87 -6.19 -16.36
CA ARG A 420 -15.08 -7.14 -15.57
C ARG A 420 -13.72 -7.39 -16.19
N MET A 421 -12.68 -7.13 -15.41
CA MET A 421 -11.26 -7.35 -15.75
C MET A 421 -10.84 -8.81 -15.49
N ASP A 422 -11.67 -9.77 -15.88
CA ASP A 422 -11.40 -11.19 -15.69
C ASP A 422 -10.24 -11.66 -16.58
N ALA A 423 -9.42 -12.60 -16.11
CA ALA A 423 -8.22 -13.07 -16.84
C ALA A 423 -8.54 -13.68 -18.23
N ASP A 424 -9.75 -14.21 -18.43
CA ASP A 424 -10.19 -14.76 -19.71
C ASP A 424 -10.96 -13.75 -20.58
N SER A 425 -11.14 -12.51 -20.09
CA SER A 425 -11.91 -11.49 -20.79
C SER A 425 -11.09 -10.87 -21.93
N VAL A 426 -11.57 -11.07 -23.16
CA VAL A 426 -11.04 -10.39 -24.34
C VAL A 426 -11.43 -8.90 -24.33
N ASP A 427 -12.63 -8.58 -23.85
CA ASP A 427 -13.13 -7.21 -23.85
C ASP A 427 -12.34 -6.33 -22.87
N ALA A 428 -11.92 -6.89 -21.74
CA ALA A 428 -11.00 -6.24 -20.81
C ALA A 428 -9.64 -5.93 -21.46
N ALA A 429 -9.08 -6.86 -22.25
CA ALA A 429 -7.83 -6.61 -22.98
C ALA A 429 -7.98 -5.50 -24.03
N LEU A 430 -9.10 -5.48 -24.77
CA LEU A 430 -9.41 -4.43 -25.74
C LEU A 430 -9.59 -3.06 -25.06
N PHE A 431 -10.28 -3.03 -23.91
CA PHE A 431 -10.40 -1.84 -23.08
C PHE A 431 -9.02 -1.35 -22.59
N ALA A 432 -8.17 -2.25 -22.07
CA ALA A 432 -6.82 -1.91 -21.61
C ALA A 432 -5.97 -1.34 -22.75
N ALA A 433 -6.05 -1.91 -23.95
CA ALA A 433 -5.37 -1.41 -25.14
C ALA A 433 -5.84 0.01 -25.51
N LEU A 434 -7.16 0.27 -25.48
CA LEU A 434 -7.73 1.61 -25.69
C LEU A 434 -7.25 2.59 -24.62
N ARG A 435 -7.33 2.22 -23.33
CA ARG A 435 -6.90 3.04 -22.20
C ARG A 435 -5.43 3.43 -22.36
N SER A 436 -4.57 2.47 -22.69
CA SER A 436 -3.15 2.70 -22.96
C SER A 436 -2.92 3.64 -24.15
N ALA A 437 -3.70 3.51 -25.24
CA ALA A 437 -3.63 4.41 -26.39
C ALA A 437 -4.09 5.85 -26.08
N VAL A 438 -5.06 6.02 -25.18
CA VAL A 438 -5.49 7.33 -24.68
C VAL A 438 -4.41 7.96 -23.81
N VAL A 439 -3.85 7.21 -22.84
CA VAL A 439 -2.78 7.71 -21.95
C VAL A 439 -1.58 8.18 -22.75
N ARG A 440 -1.10 7.38 -23.72
CA ARG A 440 0.03 7.78 -24.59
C ARG A 440 -0.26 9.09 -25.34
N ARG A 441 -1.46 9.22 -25.92
CA ARG A 441 -1.87 10.45 -26.62
C ARG A 441 -1.93 11.65 -25.70
N LEU A 442 -2.48 11.50 -24.50
CA LEU A 442 -2.56 12.60 -23.53
C LEU A 442 -1.16 13.03 -23.10
N VAL A 443 -0.26 12.10 -22.79
CA VAL A 443 1.12 12.43 -22.42
C VAL A 443 1.90 13.08 -23.57
N GLU A 444 1.58 12.76 -24.83
CA GLU A 444 2.14 13.41 -26.02
C GLU A 444 1.46 14.74 -26.38
N HIS A 445 0.29 15.02 -25.82
CA HIS A 445 -0.48 16.21 -26.13
C HIS A 445 0.31 17.47 -25.73
N PRO A 446 0.34 18.54 -26.55
CA PRO A 446 1.12 19.75 -26.25
C PRO A 446 0.87 20.37 -24.87
N ALA A 447 -0.36 20.25 -24.35
CA ALA A 447 -0.72 20.74 -23.01
C ALA A 447 -0.10 19.95 -21.84
N LEU A 448 0.36 18.71 -22.08
CA LEU A 448 0.92 17.81 -21.08
C LEU A 448 2.37 17.39 -21.39
N ALA A 449 2.84 17.57 -22.63
CA ALA A 449 4.19 17.25 -23.06
C ALA A 449 5.31 17.85 -22.17
N PRO A 450 5.17 19.07 -21.57
CA PRO A 450 6.16 19.59 -20.63
C PRO A 450 6.39 18.72 -19.39
N LEU A 451 5.47 17.82 -19.02
CA LEU A 451 5.67 16.87 -17.92
C LEU A 451 6.86 15.92 -18.15
N ARG A 452 7.32 15.77 -19.40
CA ARG A 452 8.50 14.97 -19.75
C ARG A 452 9.82 15.69 -19.55
N GLU A 453 9.80 16.99 -19.26
CA GLU A 453 11.03 17.69 -18.89
C GLU A 453 11.64 17.02 -17.66
N PRO A 454 12.97 16.85 -17.60
CA PRO A 454 13.62 16.36 -16.38
C PRO A 454 13.32 17.28 -15.19
N SER A 455 13.09 16.70 -14.02
CA SER A 455 13.09 17.49 -12.77
C SER A 455 14.53 17.90 -12.41
N ALA A 456 14.64 19.01 -11.70
CA ALA A 456 15.92 19.54 -11.21
C ALA A 456 16.37 18.85 -9.90
N ASP A 457 15.47 18.14 -9.22
CA ASP A 457 15.72 17.48 -7.95
C ASP A 457 16.53 16.19 -8.14
N LEU A 458 17.42 15.86 -7.20
CA LEU A 458 18.19 14.62 -7.25
C LEU A 458 17.29 13.37 -7.28
N TRP A 459 17.79 12.30 -7.89
CA TRP A 459 17.13 10.99 -8.02
C TRP A 459 15.76 11.00 -8.72
N THR A 460 15.44 12.06 -9.46
CA THR A 460 14.19 12.17 -10.22
C THR A 460 14.34 11.86 -11.71
N GLY A 461 15.58 11.69 -12.18
CA GLY A 461 15.89 11.36 -13.56
C GLY A 461 15.45 9.95 -13.97
N PRO A 462 15.45 9.63 -15.28
CA PRO A 462 15.12 8.28 -15.74
C PRO A 462 16.04 7.22 -15.11
N GLY A 463 15.44 6.19 -14.50
CA GLY A 463 16.19 5.09 -13.87
C GLY A 463 16.64 5.36 -12.42
N GLU A 464 16.33 6.54 -11.89
CA GLU A 464 16.60 6.91 -10.52
C GLU A 464 15.43 6.56 -9.59
N LEU A 465 15.65 6.66 -8.27
CA LEU A 465 14.73 6.24 -7.22
C LEU A 465 13.30 6.79 -7.38
N PHE A 466 13.15 8.10 -7.64
CA PHE A 466 11.85 8.77 -7.73
C PHE A 466 11.28 8.81 -9.15
N ALA A 467 11.96 8.21 -10.13
CA ALA A 467 11.46 8.14 -11.50
C ALA A 467 10.02 7.59 -11.59
N PRO A 468 9.62 6.54 -10.85
CA PRO A 468 8.24 6.02 -10.92
C PRO A 468 7.17 7.07 -10.56
N TRP A 469 7.44 7.98 -9.62
CA TRP A 469 6.49 9.03 -9.23
C TRP A 469 6.39 10.16 -10.25
N LEU A 470 7.46 10.39 -11.02
CA LEU A 470 7.51 11.46 -12.02
C LEU A 470 7.15 11.00 -13.44
N ARG A 471 6.93 9.70 -13.64
CA ARG A 471 6.40 9.17 -14.90
C ARG A 471 5.02 9.77 -15.17
N PRO A 472 4.83 10.51 -16.29
CA PRO A 472 3.54 11.13 -16.57
C PRO A 472 2.44 10.11 -16.86
N GLU A 473 2.77 8.94 -17.43
CA GLU A 473 1.80 7.92 -17.82
C GLU A 473 0.89 7.45 -16.68
N PRO A 474 1.40 6.92 -15.53
CA PRO A 474 0.55 6.53 -14.42
C PRO A 474 -0.23 7.70 -13.81
N ARG A 475 0.35 8.91 -13.78
CA ARG A 475 -0.30 10.12 -13.25
C ARG A 475 -1.49 10.55 -14.10
N VAL A 476 -1.30 10.56 -15.41
CA VAL A 476 -2.34 10.89 -16.38
C VAL A 476 -3.40 9.79 -16.42
N ALA A 477 -3.01 8.51 -16.33
CA ALA A 477 -3.95 7.39 -16.26
C ALA A 477 -4.92 7.53 -15.07
N LEU A 478 -4.42 7.88 -13.89
CA LEU A 478 -5.27 8.08 -12.70
C LEU A 478 -6.13 9.34 -12.80
N ALA A 479 -5.58 10.45 -13.32
CA ALA A 479 -6.33 11.68 -13.50
C ALA A 479 -7.45 11.53 -14.55
N LEU A 480 -7.23 10.68 -15.56
CA LEU A 480 -8.14 10.46 -16.67
C LEU A 480 -9.51 9.92 -16.24
N ASP A 481 -9.56 8.99 -15.29
CA ASP A 481 -10.83 8.46 -14.80
C ASP A 481 -11.72 9.58 -14.25
N ARG A 482 -11.13 10.56 -13.54
CA ARG A 482 -11.82 11.77 -13.07
C ARG A 482 -12.20 12.70 -14.23
N TRP A 483 -11.35 12.87 -15.24
CA TRP A 483 -11.66 13.73 -16.40
C TRP A 483 -12.80 13.18 -17.27
N LEU A 484 -13.05 11.88 -17.21
CA LEU A 484 -14.15 11.23 -17.93
C LEU A 484 -15.49 11.37 -17.21
N GLU A 485 -15.51 11.70 -15.92
CA GLU A 485 -16.73 12.00 -15.16
C GLU A 485 -17.51 13.19 -15.78
N PRO A 486 -18.84 13.29 -15.57
CA PRO A 486 -19.64 14.40 -16.11
C PRO A 486 -19.18 15.80 -15.70
N ALA A 487 -18.64 15.95 -14.49
CA ALA A 487 -18.09 17.20 -13.98
C ALA A 487 -16.56 17.28 -14.14
N GLY A 488 -15.95 16.28 -14.77
CA GLY A 488 -14.52 16.19 -14.98
C GLY A 488 -14.05 17.24 -15.99
N VAL A 489 -13.03 18.01 -15.61
CA VAL A 489 -12.40 18.99 -16.49
C VAL A 489 -10.93 18.57 -16.68
N PRO A 490 -10.51 18.25 -17.92
CA PRO A 490 -9.12 17.96 -18.19
C PRO A 490 -8.27 19.23 -18.13
N VAL A 491 -6.95 19.07 -18.28
CA VAL A 491 -6.03 20.23 -18.40
C VAL A 491 -6.47 21.12 -19.58
N PRO A 492 -6.43 22.47 -19.44
CA PRO A 492 -6.84 23.39 -20.49
C PRO A 492 -6.22 23.08 -21.85
N GLY A 493 -7.05 23.11 -22.90
CA GLY A 493 -6.63 22.85 -24.28
C GLY A 493 -6.67 21.38 -24.70
N VAL A 494 -6.95 20.43 -23.79
CA VAL A 494 -7.18 19.03 -24.13
C VAL A 494 -8.63 18.83 -24.62
N ASP A 495 -8.79 18.42 -25.87
CA ASP A 495 -10.05 17.88 -26.40
C ASP A 495 -10.10 16.37 -26.19
N LEU A 496 -10.82 15.94 -25.16
CA LEU A 496 -10.87 14.54 -24.77
C LEU A 496 -11.64 13.67 -25.78
N GLU A 497 -12.63 14.22 -26.48
CA GLU A 497 -13.40 13.46 -27.47
C GLU A 497 -12.54 13.15 -28.70
N GLU A 498 -11.76 14.13 -29.15
CA GLU A 498 -10.79 13.95 -30.22
C GLU A 498 -9.72 12.92 -29.84
N VAL A 499 -9.18 12.99 -28.61
CA VAL A 499 -8.20 12.02 -28.11
C VAL A 499 -8.79 10.61 -28.09
N LEU A 500 -10.00 10.43 -27.58
CA LEU A 500 -10.68 9.13 -27.53
C LEU A 500 -10.89 8.56 -28.94
N ARG A 501 -11.34 9.39 -29.89
CA ARG A 501 -11.55 8.99 -31.28
C ARG A 501 -10.25 8.52 -31.95
N LEU A 502 -9.16 9.26 -31.77
CA LEU A 502 -7.86 8.88 -32.29
C LEU A 502 -7.29 7.62 -31.61
N ALA A 503 -7.53 7.44 -30.31
CA ALA A 503 -7.12 6.24 -29.60
C ALA A 503 -7.89 4.99 -30.05
N LEU A 504 -9.19 5.11 -30.35
CA LEU A 504 -9.96 4.02 -30.96
C LEU A 504 -9.36 3.58 -32.30
N ARG A 505 -8.90 4.52 -33.14
CA ARG A 505 -8.21 4.19 -34.41
C ARG A 505 -6.94 3.36 -34.18
N GLU A 506 -6.17 3.68 -33.14
CA GLU A 506 -4.95 2.94 -32.81
C GLU A 506 -5.24 1.55 -32.25
N ALA A 507 -6.28 1.42 -31.43
CA ALA A 507 -6.63 0.16 -30.78
C ALA A 507 -7.44 -0.80 -31.70
N ALA A 508 -8.19 -0.29 -32.67
CA ALA A 508 -9.06 -1.07 -33.55
C ALA A 508 -8.40 -2.29 -34.25
N PRO A 509 -7.13 -2.24 -34.70
CA PRO A 509 -6.48 -3.41 -35.29
C PRO A 509 -6.43 -4.64 -34.38
N GLN A 510 -6.49 -4.47 -33.05
CA GLN A 510 -6.49 -5.58 -32.08
C GLN A 510 -7.70 -6.51 -32.23
N LEU A 511 -8.80 -6.05 -32.85
CA LEU A 511 -9.96 -6.89 -33.15
C LEU A 511 -9.65 -8.05 -34.10
N SER A 512 -8.60 -7.93 -34.93
CA SER A 512 -8.27 -8.95 -35.93
C SER A 512 -7.62 -10.20 -35.32
N ALA A 513 -7.00 -10.07 -34.14
CA ALA A 513 -6.34 -11.16 -33.41
C ALA A 513 -6.40 -10.87 -31.90
N PRO A 514 -7.60 -10.94 -31.29
CA PRO A 514 -7.77 -10.54 -29.91
C PRO A 514 -7.10 -11.52 -28.94
N THR A 515 -6.51 -11.00 -27.88
CA THR A 515 -5.97 -11.76 -26.75
C THR A 515 -6.88 -11.64 -25.51
N ALA A 516 -6.79 -12.57 -24.58
CA ALA A 516 -7.45 -12.42 -23.28
C ALA A 516 -6.61 -11.50 -22.37
N TRP A 517 -7.26 -10.88 -21.37
CA TRP A 517 -6.59 -9.96 -20.45
C TRP A 517 -5.40 -10.62 -19.74
N GLY A 518 -5.59 -11.83 -19.22
CA GLY A 518 -4.55 -12.57 -18.51
C GLY A 518 -3.38 -13.01 -19.40
N ASP A 519 -3.47 -12.93 -20.73
CA ASP A 519 -2.34 -13.22 -21.63
C ASP A 519 -1.33 -12.05 -21.67
N VAL A 520 -1.78 -10.83 -21.38
CA VAL A 520 -0.92 -9.62 -21.31
C VAL A 520 -0.72 -9.15 -19.87
N HIS A 521 -1.71 -9.36 -19.00
CA HIS A 521 -1.69 -9.05 -17.58
C HIS A 521 -1.14 -10.21 -16.76
N THR A 522 0.19 -10.29 -16.77
CA THR A 522 0.92 -11.42 -16.19
C THR A 522 1.88 -11.00 -15.10
N PHE A 523 2.12 -11.91 -14.16
CA PHE A 523 3.22 -11.83 -13.19
C PHE A 523 4.12 -13.05 -13.35
N THR A 524 5.44 -12.84 -13.41
CA THR A 524 6.40 -13.94 -13.54
C THR A 524 7.25 -14.03 -12.28
N PRO A 525 7.02 -15.02 -11.40
CA PRO A 525 7.92 -15.26 -10.27
C PRO A 525 9.31 -15.65 -10.77
N LEU A 526 10.33 -15.33 -9.99
CA LEU A 526 11.71 -15.66 -10.34
C LEU A 526 11.87 -17.18 -10.49
N GLY A 527 12.29 -17.64 -11.68
CA GLY A 527 12.48 -19.07 -11.97
C GLY A 527 11.19 -19.87 -12.22
N GLY A 528 10.02 -19.23 -12.25
CA GLY A 528 8.72 -19.88 -12.52
C GLY A 528 8.07 -19.42 -13.84
N PRO A 529 6.94 -20.04 -14.23
CA PRO A 529 6.18 -19.64 -15.42
C PRO A 529 5.40 -18.34 -15.16
N ALA A 530 5.06 -17.63 -16.23
CA ALA A 530 4.15 -16.48 -16.15
C ALA A 530 2.76 -16.92 -15.69
N LEU A 531 2.24 -16.24 -14.67
CA LEU A 531 0.89 -16.41 -14.14
C LEU A 531 -0.05 -15.44 -14.84
N ARG A 532 -1.21 -15.95 -15.27
CA ARG A 532 -2.29 -15.16 -15.85
C ARG A 532 -3.13 -14.58 -14.72
N LEU A 533 -3.36 -13.27 -14.72
CA LEU A 533 -4.06 -12.58 -13.64
C LEU A 533 -5.28 -11.83 -14.18
N GLY A 534 -6.33 -11.78 -13.36
CA GLY A 534 -7.44 -10.85 -13.51
C GLY A 534 -7.34 -9.73 -12.49
N GLY A 535 -8.19 -8.73 -12.62
CA GLY A 535 -8.14 -7.51 -11.82
C GLY A 535 -7.54 -6.32 -12.57
N ASP A 536 -7.54 -5.19 -11.89
CA ASP A 536 -6.97 -3.91 -12.32
C ASP A 536 -6.79 -3.02 -11.07
N GLU A 537 -5.98 -1.97 -11.14
CA GLU A 537 -5.76 -1.05 -10.01
C GLU A 537 -7.06 -0.56 -9.35
N GLY A 538 -8.08 -0.26 -10.16
CA GLY A 538 -9.39 0.22 -9.68
C GLY A 538 -10.36 -0.87 -9.20
N CYS A 539 -10.03 -2.16 -9.36
CA CYS A 539 -10.86 -3.30 -8.91
C CYS A 539 -10.57 -3.66 -7.46
N VAL A 540 -11.49 -4.40 -6.81
CA VAL A 540 -11.24 -4.96 -5.47
C VAL A 540 -10.03 -5.91 -5.53
N LEU A 541 -10.01 -6.82 -6.52
CA LEU A 541 -8.82 -7.54 -6.93
C LEU A 541 -7.85 -6.57 -7.61
N SER A 542 -7.05 -5.86 -6.79
CA SER A 542 -6.19 -4.77 -7.25
C SER A 542 -4.85 -5.29 -7.78
N THR A 543 -4.84 -5.90 -8.97
CA THR A 543 -3.61 -6.24 -9.71
C THR A 543 -3.27 -5.11 -10.67
N SER A 544 -2.16 -4.43 -10.46
CA SER A 544 -1.88 -3.16 -11.14
C SER A 544 -0.83 -3.31 -12.22
N SER A 545 -1.14 -2.75 -13.38
CA SER A 545 -0.20 -2.50 -14.48
C SER A 545 0.14 -1.02 -14.56
N VAL A 546 0.84 -0.59 -15.62
CA VAL A 546 1.10 0.84 -15.89
C VAL A 546 0.50 1.18 -17.25
N PRO A 547 -0.77 1.66 -17.29
CA PRO A 547 -1.44 1.98 -18.56
C PRO A 547 -0.61 2.91 -19.43
N GLY A 548 -0.48 2.56 -20.71
CA GLY A 548 0.35 3.28 -21.68
C GLY A 548 1.81 2.82 -21.76
N VAL A 549 2.30 2.05 -20.78
CA VAL A 549 3.70 1.58 -20.69
C VAL A 549 3.79 0.06 -20.79
N ASP A 550 3.17 -0.66 -19.86
CA ASP A 550 3.27 -2.13 -19.76
C ASP A 550 2.05 -2.66 -19.01
N ASP A 551 1.42 -3.70 -19.56
CA ASP A 551 0.22 -4.32 -18.97
C ASP A 551 0.56 -5.42 -17.94
N ARG A 552 1.84 -5.78 -17.78
CA ARG A 552 2.28 -6.76 -16.77
C ARG A 552 2.07 -6.24 -15.35
N VAL A 553 1.79 -7.19 -14.45
CA VAL A 553 1.56 -6.93 -13.04
C VAL A 553 2.89 -6.69 -12.33
N TRP A 554 3.00 -5.55 -11.66
CA TRP A 554 4.12 -5.23 -10.79
C TRP A 554 3.69 -5.06 -9.32
N ARG A 555 2.42 -4.68 -9.10
CA ARG A 555 1.80 -4.47 -7.79
C ARG A 555 0.51 -5.29 -7.66
N GLY A 556 0.26 -5.83 -6.48
CA GLY A 556 -0.94 -6.62 -6.22
C GLY A 556 -1.09 -6.98 -4.75
N PRO A 557 -2.14 -7.75 -4.38
CA PRO A 557 -2.29 -8.26 -3.02
C PRO A 557 -1.07 -9.08 -2.60
N VAL A 558 -0.36 -8.65 -1.56
CA VAL A 558 0.76 -9.40 -0.97
C VAL A 558 0.34 -10.25 0.24
N ALA A 559 -0.92 -10.13 0.61
CA ALA A 559 -1.67 -11.10 1.39
C ALA A 559 -3.16 -10.91 1.09
N ARG A 560 -3.97 -11.93 1.38
CA ARG A 560 -5.43 -11.83 1.52
C ARG A 560 -5.81 -12.55 2.79
N LEU A 561 -6.74 -12.01 3.56
CA LEU A 561 -7.21 -12.63 4.79
C LEU A 561 -8.67 -12.30 5.12
N VAL A 562 -9.28 -13.21 5.88
CA VAL A 562 -10.56 -13.03 6.58
C VAL A 562 -10.44 -13.71 7.95
N TRP A 563 -10.52 -12.90 9.00
CA TRP A 563 -10.57 -13.30 10.39
C TRP A 563 -12.01 -13.59 10.81
N CYS A 564 -12.24 -14.82 11.28
CA CYS A 564 -13.52 -15.25 11.81
C CYS A 564 -13.46 -15.30 13.34
N LEU A 565 -14.08 -14.31 14.01
CA LEU A 565 -14.04 -14.22 15.48
C LEU A 565 -14.86 -15.34 16.15
N ALA A 566 -15.86 -15.90 15.47
CA ALA A 566 -16.65 -17.01 16.02
C ALA A 566 -15.86 -18.32 16.13
N ASP A 567 -14.95 -18.55 15.19
CA ASP A 567 -14.10 -19.72 15.15
C ASP A 567 -12.84 -19.38 14.37
N ARG A 568 -11.75 -19.14 15.12
CA ARG A 568 -10.45 -18.79 14.55
C ARG A 568 -10.01 -19.79 13.46
N SER A 569 -10.31 -21.09 13.61
CA SER A 569 -9.90 -22.13 12.65
C SER A 569 -10.61 -22.03 11.29
N ARG A 570 -11.75 -21.33 11.24
CA ARG A 570 -12.47 -21.03 9.99
C ARG A 570 -11.92 -19.83 9.24
N SER A 571 -10.96 -19.11 9.83
CA SER A 571 -10.27 -18.01 9.15
C SER A 571 -9.66 -18.47 7.83
N ARG A 572 -9.51 -17.50 6.92
CA ARG A 572 -8.99 -17.71 5.56
C ARG A 572 -7.82 -16.78 5.35
N TRP A 573 -6.75 -17.25 4.70
CA TRP A 573 -5.63 -16.40 4.30
C TRP A 573 -4.78 -17.00 3.18
N THR A 574 -4.08 -16.16 2.43
CA THR A 574 -3.07 -16.57 1.45
C THR A 574 -2.01 -15.48 1.32
N VAL A 575 -0.77 -15.90 1.06
CA VAL A 575 0.34 -15.05 0.62
C VAL A 575 0.82 -15.50 -0.77
N PRO A 576 1.57 -14.68 -1.53
CA PRO A 576 2.08 -15.02 -2.86
C PRO A 576 3.02 -16.25 -2.95
N ASP A 577 3.22 -16.99 -1.86
CA ASP A 577 3.98 -18.24 -1.85
C ASP A 577 3.10 -19.43 -2.33
N ASP A 578 1.77 -19.32 -2.19
CA ASP A 578 0.79 -20.26 -2.74
C ASP A 578 0.25 -19.70 -4.08
N LEU A 579 1.06 -19.87 -5.12
CA LEU A 579 0.90 -19.16 -6.41
C LEU A 579 -0.43 -19.45 -7.10
N GLU A 580 -0.93 -20.69 -7.05
CA GLU A 580 -2.18 -21.07 -7.72
C GLU A 580 -3.39 -20.41 -7.05
N VAL A 581 -3.48 -20.51 -5.72
CA VAL A 581 -4.55 -19.87 -4.94
C VAL A 581 -4.47 -18.34 -5.06
N TRP A 582 -3.25 -17.80 -4.99
CA TRP A 582 -3.00 -16.37 -5.09
C TRP A 582 -3.41 -15.80 -6.45
N ALA A 583 -3.05 -16.48 -7.54
CA ALA A 583 -3.36 -16.06 -8.92
C ALA A 583 -4.86 -16.11 -9.21
N ALA A 584 -5.59 -17.04 -8.58
CA ALA A 584 -7.04 -17.13 -8.66
C ALA A 584 -7.78 -16.02 -7.88
N GLY A 585 -7.06 -15.13 -7.18
CA GLY A 585 -7.67 -14.11 -6.33
C GLY A 585 -8.27 -14.66 -5.03
N SER A 586 -7.93 -15.90 -4.67
CA SER A 586 -8.58 -16.64 -3.58
C SER A 586 -7.76 -16.61 -2.28
N THR A 587 -8.28 -17.32 -1.28
CA THR A 587 -7.64 -17.59 0.01
C THR A 587 -7.64 -19.09 0.30
N SER A 588 -6.72 -19.53 1.16
CA SER A 588 -6.67 -20.89 1.69
C SER A 588 -7.24 -20.92 3.11
N PRO A 589 -7.82 -22.06 3.55
CA PRO A 589 -8.08 -22.28 4.97
C PRO A 589 -6.84 -22.02 5.80
N MET A 590 -6.99 -21.32 6.93
CA MET A 590 -5.93 -21.30 7.91
C MET A 590 -5.71 -22.73 8.40
N GLN A 591 -4.46 -23.18 8.42
CA GLN A 591 -4.15 -24.53 8.91
C GLN A 591 -4.64 -24.67 10.36
N PRO A 592 -5.25 -25.81 10.72
CA PRO A 592 -5.81 -26.00 12.05
C PRO A 592 -4.74 -25.88 13.13
N ASP A 593 -5.16 -25.48 14.34
CA ASP A 593 -4.26 -25.31 15.49
C ASP A 593 -3.56 -26.62 15.93
N HIS A 594 -4.04 -27.76 15.44
CA HIS A 594 -3.59 -29.12 15.72
C HIS A 594 -3.27 -29.88 14.42
N GLU A 595 -2.05 -29.76 13.92
CA GLU A 595 -1.37 -30.94 13.38
C GLU A 595 -0.43 -31.40 14.50
N GLU A 596 -0.73 -32.56 15.10
CA GLU A 596 0.24 -33.24 15.97
C GLU A 596 1.50 -33.55 15.13
N PRO A 597 2.70 -33.39 15.72
CA PRO A 597 3.97 -33.40 15.00
C PRO A 597 4.30 -34.73 14.31
#